data_AF-A0A267ESP3-F1
#
_entry.id   AF-A0A267ESP3-F1
#
_cell.length_a   1.000
_cell.length_b   1.000
_cell.length_c   1.000
_cell.angle_alpha   90.00
_cell.angle_beta   90.00
_cell.angle_gamma   90.00
#
_symmetry.space_group_name_H-M   'P 1'
#
loop_
_entity.id
_entity.type
_entity.pdbx_description
1 polymer ?
#
loop_
_entity_poly.entity_id
_entity_poly.type
_entity_poly.pdbx_seq_one_letter_code
_entity_poly.pdbx_strand_id
1 'polypeptide(L)'
;CCNSFRLQKCSIRCRHSASADYQNGSRQRLVILGTGWGSYSALRNVDKSKFDVIVVSPRNHFLFTPLLCSTTVGTLEFRSIIEPVREYGFRQSDHFHLAEATEVDFNLREVTCRSCLGSRASYQIGYDRLIIGVGALTNTFGVPGVNEHAFFLKEVSDARQIRERLIENTELAQQAWISPDERARLLHTVIVGGGPTGVEFGAELYDFARTDLARLYRHKAADVRVTLVESAQILASFDASLRNYAEKKIRARKNFDLRQGTVASVDAQGAALRHVTRAFGEVT
;
A
#
# COMPACT_ATOMS: atom_id res chain seq x y z
N CYS A 1 -3.97 -54.53 0.58
CA CYS A 1 -4.92 -54.70 -0.54
C CYS A 1 -6.34 -54.71 -0.02
N CYS A 2 -7.21 -53.83 -0.55
CA CYS A 2 -8.65 -53.66 -0.25
C CYS A 2 -8.99 -53.24 1.20
N ASN A 3 -9.96 -52.36 1.51
CA ASN A 3 -10.95 -51.69 0.68
C ASN A 3 -11.59 -50.50 1.46
N SER A 4 -11.87 -49.42 0.72
CA SER A 4 -13.06 -48.56 0.83
C SER A 4 -13.42 -47.87 2.17
N PHE A 5 -13.08 -46.58 2.26
CA PHE A 5 -14.00 -45.59 2.84
C PHE A 5 -14.30 -44.51 1.80
N ARG A 6 -15.52 -44.54 1.27
CA ARG A 6 -16.11 -43.45 0.48
C ARG A 6 -16.21 -42.21 1.36
N LEU A 7 -15.40 -41.20 1.10
CA LEU A 7 -15.67 -39.84 1.54
C LEU A 7 -16.86 -39.31 0.73
N GLN A 8 -18.06 -39.44 1.29
CA GLN A 8 -19.19 -38.63 0.84
C GLN A 8 -18.79 -37.15 1.00
N LYS A 9 -18.78 -36.43 -0.12
CA LYS A 9 -18.74 -34.96 -0.15
C LYS A 9 -20.01 -34.44 0.53
N CYS A 10 -19.97 -34.36 1.86
CA CYS A 10 -20.95 -33.58 2.60
C CYS A 10 -20.51 -32.13 2.48
N SER A 11 -21.10 -31.40 1.54
CA SER A 11 -21.02 -29.94 1.50
C SER A 11 -21.82 -29.39 2.69
N ILE A 12 -21.23 -29.51 3.89
CA ILE A 12 -21.73 -28.81 5.06
C ILE A 12 -21.46 -27.33 4.79
N ARG A 13 -22.45 -26.63 4.24
CA ARG A 13 -22.60 -25.20 4.48
C ARG A 13 -22.75 -25.08 5.99
N CYS A 14 -21.63 -24.94 6.70
CA CYS A 14 -21.64 -24.45 8.06
C CYS A 14 -22.19 -23.02 7.98
N ARG A 15 -23.51 -22.87 8.01
CA ARG A 15 -24.12 -21.70 8.61
C ARG A 15 -23.74 -21.79 10.09
N HIS A 16 -22.52 -21.40 10.43
CA HIS A 16 -22.33 -20.77 11.73
C HIS A 16 -23.10 -19.47 11.61
N SER A 17 -24.41 -19.58 11.83
CA SER A 17 -25.23 -18.45 12.16
C SER A 17 -24.62 -17.94 13.46
N ALA A 18 -23.73 -16.94 13.37
CA ALA A 18 -23.37 -16.07 14.48
C ALA A 18 -24.58 -15.18 14.87
N SER A 19 -25.77 -15.77 14.85
CA SER A 19 -27.00 -15.33 15.47
C SER A 19 -27.13 -16.06 16.82
N ALA A 20 -26.03 -16.17 17.57
CA ALA A 20 -26.11 -16.47 18.98
C ALA A 20 -26.55 -15.17 19.68
N ASP A 21 -27.85 -15.09 19.98
CA ASP A 21 -28.46 -14.36 21.09
C ASP A 21 -27.94 -12.94 21.40
N TYR A 22 -28.00 -12.03 20.42
CA TYR A 22 -27.89 -10.58 20.67
C TYR A 22 -29.25 -9.90 20.92
N GLN A 23 -30.26 -10.65 21.41
CA GLN A 23 -31.62 -10.16 21.65
C GLN A 23 -31.80 -9.49 23.02
N ASN A 24 -30.74 -9.03 23.70
CA ASN A 24 -30.89 -8.46 25.04
C ASN A 24 -30.04 -7.20 25.34
N GLY A 25 -29.98 -6.26 24.38
CA GLY A 25 -29.37 -4.96 24.64
C GLY A 25 -29.93 -3.86 23.74
N SER A 26 -30.17 -2.68 24.29
CA SER A 26 -30.61 -1.46 23.60
C SER A 26 -29.67 -0.93 22.50
N ARG A 27 -28.64 -1.68 22.10
CA ARG A 27 -27.55 -1.23 21.22
C ARG A 27 -27.69 -1.82 19.83
N GLN A 28 -27.48 -1.00 18.81
CA GLN A 28 -27.49 -1.43 17.41
C GLN A 28 -26.14 -2.01 17.01
N ARG A 29 -26.14 -3.04 16.16
CA ARG A 29 -24.90 -3.61 15.63
C ARG A 29 -24.35 -2.75 14.48
N LEU A 30 -23.17 -2.17 14.69
CA LEU A 30 -22.45 -1.40 13.68
C LEU A 30 -21.29 -2.24 13.14
N VAL A 31 -21.35 -2.60 11.86
CA VAL A 31 -20.22 -3.23 11.16
C VAL A 31 -19.41 -2.16 10.44
N ILE A 32 -18.09 -2.13 10.66
CA ILE A 32 -17.14 -1.26 10.00
C ILE A 32 -16.19 -2.11 9.14
N LEU A 33 -16.17 -1.86 7.84
CA LEU A 33 -15.28 -2.54 6.90
C LEU A 33 -14.01 -1.71 6.70
N GLY A 34 -12.86 -2.33 6.90
CA GLY A 34 -11.54 -1.73 6.77
C GLY A 34 -11.00 -1.11 8.08
N THR A 35 -9.71 -0.83 8.08
CA THR A 35 -8.96 -0.22 9.19
C THR A 35 -8.10 0.95 8.68
N GLY A 36 -8.55 1.63 7.63
CA GLY A 36 -7.93 2.86 7.11
C GLY A 36 -8.45 4.11 7.81
N TRP A 37 -8.07 5.28 7.32
CA TRP A 37 -8.44 6.60 7.87
C TRP A 37 -9.93 6.73 8.23
N GLY A 38 -10.83 6.45 7.30
CA GLY A 38 -12.28 6.58 7.53
C GLY A 38 -12.79 5.62 8.60
N SER A 39 -12.50 4.33 8.46
CA SER A 39 -12.95 3.29 9.39
C SER A 39 -12.37 3.44 10.79
N TYR A 40 -11.08 3.77 10.89
CA TYR A 40 -10.40 3.97 12.16
C TYR A 40 -10.88 5.23 12.88
N SER A 41 -11.11 6.33 12.15
CA SER A 41 -11.73 7.53 12.71
C SER A 41 -13.14 7.24 13.22
N ALA A 42 -13.95 6.48 12.47
CA ALA A 42 -15.27 6.05 12.92
C ALA A 42 -15.19 5.20 14.19
N LEU A 43 -14.29 4.21 14.24
CA LEU A 43 -14.09 3.35 15.41
C LEU A 43 -13.68 4.13 16.68
N ARG A 44 -12.88 5.19 16.52
CA ARG A 44 -12.42 6.04 17.63
C ARG A 44 -13.52 6.93 18.19
N ASN A 45 -14.41 7.43 17.34
CA ASN A 45 -15.38 8.47 17.70
C ASN A 45 -16.81 7.96 17.87
N VAL A 46 -17.11 6.71 17.49
CA VAL A 46 -18.45 6.14 17.66
C VAL A 46 -18.83 6.00 19.12
N ASP A 47 -20.09 6.34 19.42
CA ASP A 47 -20.69 6.15 20.74
C ASP A 47 -20.94 4.66 21.03
N LYS A 48 -19.97 4.01 21.68
CA LYS A 48 -20.02 2.60 22.08
C LYS A 48 -21.10 2.30 23.13
N SER A 49 -21.77 3.32 23.70
CA SER A 49 -22.93 3.10 24.56
C SER A 49 -24.18 2.76 23.74
N LYS A 50 -24.24 3.18 22.48
CA LYS A 50 -25.36 2.97 21.53
C LYS A 50 -25.11 1.86 20.52
N PHE A 51 -23.84 1.58 20.22
CA PHE A 51 -23.48 0.60 19.21
C PHE A 51 -22.66 -0.55 19.77
N ASP A 52 -22.96 -1.76 19.28
CA ASP A 52 -22.07 -2.90 19.35
C ASP A 52 -21.22 -2.92 18.07
N VAL A 53 -19.95 -2.55 18.20
CA VAL A 53 -19.09 -2.22 17.05
C VAL A 53 -18.25 -3.41 16.66
N ILE A 54 -18.48 -3.91 15.46
CA ILE A 54 -17.74 -5.01 14.84
C ILE A 54 -16.87 -4.44 13.72
N VAL A 55 -15.59 -4.80 13.67
CA VAL A 55 -14.66 -4.37 12.63
C VAL A 55 -14.18 -5.59 11.84
N VAL A 56 -14.26 -5.51 10.52
CA VAL A 56 -13.79 -6.53 9.59
C VAL A 56 -12.71 -5.92 8.71
N SER A 57 -11.48 -6.44 8.78
CA SER A 57 -10.39 -5.99 7.92
C SER A 57 -9.32 -7.06 7.78
N PRO A 58 -8.67 -7.20 6.61
CA PRO A 58 -7.50 -8.06 6.45
C PRO A 58 -6.27 -7.51 7.20
N ARG A 59 -6.36 -6.30 7.76
CA ARG A 59 -5.27 -5.61 8.46
C ARG A 59 -5.66 -5.26 9.89
N ASN A 60 -4.87 -5.71 10.87
CA ASN A 60 -5.12 -5.53 12.31
C ASN A 60 -4.64 -4.20 12.91
N HIS A 61 -4.23 -3.25 12.08
CA HIS A 61 -3.74 -1.95 12.51
C HIS A 61 -4.25 -0.85 11.57
N PHE A 62 -4.34 0.35 12.12
CA PHE A 62 -4.37 1.57 11.35
C PHE A 62 -2.96 1.90 10.86
N LEU A 63 -2.88 2.48 9.67
CA LEU A 63 -1.64 2.94 9.04
C LEU A 63 -1.74 4.44 8.79
N PHE A 64 -0.82 5.21 9.39
CA PHE A 64 -0.66 6.63 9.12
C PHE A 64 0.07 6.82 7.79
N THR A 65 -0.68 6.68 6.69
CA THR A 65 -0.14 6.68 5.32
C THR A 65 0.74 7.88 4.93
N PRO A 66 0.57 9.12 5.47
CA PRO A 66 1.43 10.24 5.12
C PRO A 66 2.92 10.04 5.49
N LEU A 67 3.22 9.19 6.47
CA LEU A 67 4.61 8.92 6.90
C LEU A 67 5.19 7.63 6.30
N LEU A 68 4.45 6.97 5.40
CA LEU A 68 4.88 5.70 4.81
C LEU A 68 6.17 5.86 3.98
N CYS A 69 6.31 6.96 3.24
CA CYS A 69 7.50 7.28 2.45
C CYS A 69 8.79 7.26 3.31
N SER A 70 8.77 7.89 4.48
CA SER A 70 9.91 7.96 5.40
C SER A 70 10.33 6.60 5.95
N THR A 71 9.44 5.61 5.94
CA THR A 71 9.79 4.23 6.34
C THR A 71 10.48 3.44 5.24
N THR A 72 10.47 3.87 3.98
CA THR A 72 11.17 3.14 2.90
C THR A 72 12.69 3.19 3.05
N VAL A 73 13.23 4.24 3.67
CA VAL A 73 14.69 4.46 3.82
C VAL A 73 15.17 4.42 5.27
N GLY A 74 14.27 4.25 6.24
CA GLY A 74 14.63 4.15 7.66
C GLY A 74 14.64 5.47 8.43
N THR A 75 14.21 6.58 7.83
CA THR A 75 13.96 7.85 8.56
C THR A 75 12.97 7.65 9.70
N LEU A 76 11.95 6.81 9.47
CA LEU A 76 11.03 6.33 10.50
C LEU A 76 10.97 4.80 10.53
N GLU A 77 10.71 4.26 11.71
CA GLU A 77 10.44 2.84 11.89
C GLU A 77 8.97 2.50 11.59
N PHE A 78 8.73 1.30 11.06
CA PHE A 78 7.38 0.88 10.66
C PHE A 78 6.38 0.94 11.82
N ARG A 79 6.85 0.61 13.03
CA ARG A 79 6.03 0.64 14.25
C ARG A 79 5.61 2.05 14.66
N SER A 80 6.33 3.08 14.21
CA SER A 80 6.04 4.48 14.55
C SER A 80 4.86 5.05 13.74
N ILE A 81 4.38 4.34 12.72
CA ILE A 81 3.32 4.81 11.82
C ILE A 81 2.09 3.89 11.82
N ILE A 82 2.03 2.92 12.75
CA ILE A 82 0.91 1.98 12.88
C ILE A 82 0.35 1.97 14.29
N GLU A 83 -0.97 1.76 14.38
CA GLU A 83 -1.69 1.69 15.65
C GLU A 83 -2.57 0.44 15.66
N PRO A 84 -2.38 -0.51 16.60
CA PRO A 84 -3.22 -1.71 16.67
C PRO A 84 -4.69 -1.32 16.89
N VAL A 85 -5.60 -1.79 16.04
CA VAL A 85 -7.02 -1.40 16.17
C VAL A 85 -7.68 -1.96 17.42
N ARG A 86 -7.06 -2.99 18.03
CA ARG A 86 -7.51 -3.59 19.29
C ARG A 86 -7.39 -2.67 20.50
N GLU A 87 -6.57 -1.62 20.44
CA GLU A 87 -6.46 -0.65 21.54
C GLU A 87 -7.73 0.19 21.74
N TYR A 88 -8.60 0.26 20.74
CA TYR A 88 -9.75 1.17 20.74
C TYR A 88 -11.03 0.57 21.32
N GLY A 89 -10.91 -0.47 22.15
CA GLY A 89 -11.93 -0.90 23.11
C GLY A 89 -13.11 -1.64 22.51
N PHE A 90 -12.84 -2.81 21.93
CA PHE A 90 -13.89 -3.77 21.58
C PHE A 90 -14.55 -4.32 22.85
N ARG A 91 -15.88 -4.49 22.86
CA ARG A 91 -16.60 -5.03 24.03
C ARG A 91 -16.35 -6.52 24.19
N GLN A 92 -16.22 -7.24 23.08
CA GLN A 92 -15.87 -8.65 23.06
C GLN A 92 -14.63 -8.88 22.18
N SER A 93 -13.87 -9.92 22.48
CA SER A 93 -12.61 -10.22 21.78
C SER A 93 -12.80 -10.58 20.31
N ASP A 94 -13.98 -11.10 19.97
CA ASP A 94 -14.44 -11.52 18.66
C ASP A 94 -15.07 -10.40 17.83
N HIS A 95 -15.21 -9.17 18.36
CA HIS A 95 -15.70 -8.02 17.59
C HIS A 95 -14.68 -7.45 16.58
N PHE A 96 -13.44 -7.96 16.59
CA PHE A 96 -12.49 -7.72 15.50
C PHE A 96 -12.24 -9.01 14.72
N HIS A 97 -12.53 -8.96 13.43
CA HIS A 97 -12.33 -10.04 12.48
C HIS A 97 -11.16 -9.71 11.55
N LEU A 98 -10.09 -10.52 11.63
CA LEU A 98 -9.00 -10.50 10.64
C LEU A 98 -9.45 -11.23 9.38
N ALA A 99 -10.23 -10.54 8.55
CA ALA A 99 -10.94 -11.11 7.41
C ALA A 99 -11.19 -10.06 6.32
N GLU A 100 -11.38 -10.52 5.10
CA GLU A 100 -11.80 -9.70 3.96
C GLU A 100 -13.33 -9.73 3.86
N ALA A 101 -13.96 -8.57 3.66
CA ALA A 101 -15.35 -8.52 3.23
C ALA A 101 -15.41 -8.75 1.72
N THR A 102 -16.05 -9.84 1.30
CA THR A 102 -16.11 -10.26 -0.12
C THR A 102 -17.41 -9.87 -0.80
N GLU A 103 -18.49 -9.70 -0.02
CA GLU A 103 -19.82 -9.35 -0.54
C GLU A 103 -20.63 -8.62 0.54
N VAL A 104 -21.52 -7.74 0.12
CA VAL A 104 -22.50 -7.06 0.98
C VAL A 104 -23.89 -7.28 0.39
N ASP A 105 -24.75 -7.93 1.16
CA ASP A 105 -26.18 -8.04 0.85
C ASP A 105 -26.95 -6.95 1.63
N PHE A 106 -27.49 -5.97 0.91
CA PHE A 106 -28.25 -4.87 1.50
C PHE A 106 -29.70 -5.24 1.85
N ASN A 107 -30.25 -6.29 1.23
CA ASN A 107 -31.62 -6.76 1.50
C ASN A 107 -31.65 -7.56 2.81
N LEU A 108 -30.72 -8.49 2.97
CA LEU A 108 -30.56 -9.28 4.19
C LEU A 108 -29.80 -8.53 5.29
N ARG A 109 -29.13 -7.43 4.94
CA ARG A 109 -28.23 -6.66 5.81
C ARG A 109 -27.13 -7.54 6.39
N GLU A 110 -26.44 -8.25 5.51
CA GLU A 110 -25.34 -9.15 5.85
C GLU A 110 -24.07 -8.81 5.06
N VAL A 111 -22.91 -9.05 5.67
CA VAL A 111 -21.61 -9.01 5.00
C VAL A 111 -21.03 -10.43 4.98
N THR A 112 -20.73 -10.92 3.78
CA THR A 112 -19.96 -12.16 3.62
C THR A 112 -18.49 -11.84 3.84
N CYS A 113 -17.90 -12.50 4.82
CA CYS A 113 -16.51 -12.34 5.21
C CYS A 113 -15.72 -13.62 4.92
N ARG A 114 -14.46 -13.47 4.52
CA ARG A 114 -13.51 -14.57 4.32
C ARG A 114 -12.33 -14.40 5.26
N SER A 115 -12.11 -15.37 6.13
CA SER A 115 -10.98 -15.36 7.08
C SER A 115 -9.64 -15.22 6.37
N CYS A 116 -8.77 -14.34 6.85
CA CYS A 116 -7.36 -14.27 6.41
C CYS A 116 -6.51 -15.39 7.04
N LEU A 117 -7.08 -16.12 8.00
CA LEU A 117 -6.42 -17.16 8.78
C LEU A 117 -6.94 -18.56 8.41
N GLY A 118 -6.10 -19.57 8.63
CA GLY A 118 -6.47 -20.99 8.55
C GLY A 118 -7.08 -21.38 7.20
N SER A 119 -8.21 -22.11 7.24
CA SER A 119 -8.92 -22.63 6.06
C SER A 119 -9.54 -21.57 5.15
N ARG A 120 -9.37 -20.28 5.46
CA ARG A 120 -10.04 -19.16 4.77
C ARG A 120 -11.56 -19.35 4.71
N ALA A 121 -12.12 -19.89 5.80
CA ALA A 121 -13.54 -20.12 5.92
C ALA A 121 -14.34 -18.84 5.63
N SER A 122 -15.46 -19.01 4.94
CA SER A 122 -16.42 -17.94 4.66
C SER A 122 -17.58 -18.01 5.65
N TYR A 123 -18.02 -16.85 6.13
CA TYR A 123 -19.09 -16.71 7.11
C TYR A 123 -19.78 -15.36 6.95
N GLN A 124 -21.00 -15.23 7.48
CA GLN A 124 -21.79 -14.01 7.39
C GLN A 124 -21.82 -13.26 8.72
N ILE A 125 -21.82 -11.93 8.64
CA ILE A 125 -22.07 -11.03 9.77
C ILE A 125 -23.26 -10.13 9.42
N GLY A 126 -24.38 -10.29 10.13
CA GLY A 126 -25.52 -9.37 10.01
C GLY A 126 -25.23 -8.01 10.66
N TYR A 127 -25.84 -6.93 10.17
CA TYR A 127 -25.64 -5.56 10.67
C TYR A 127 -26.95 -4.74 10.74
N ASP A 128 -27.02 -3.79 11.67
CA ASP A 128 -28.05 -2.74 11.67
C ASP A 128 -27.58 -1.49 10.93
N ARG A 129 -26.28 -1.21 11.01
CA ARG A 129 -25.58 -0.11 10.35
C ARG A 129 -24.27 -0.62 9.78
N LEU A 130 -23.89 -0.11 8.62
CA LEU A 130 -22.68 -0.49 7.90
C LEU A 130 -21.87 0.76 7.54
N ILE A 131 -20.58 0.74 7.85
CA ILE A 131 -19.60 1.72 7.36
C ILE A 131 -18.65 1.00 6.42
N ILE A 132 -18.58 1.45 5.16
CA ILE A 132 -17.66 0.90 4.15
C ILE A 132 -16.48 1.86 4.01
N GLY A 133 -15.33 1.50 4.59
CA GLY A 133 -14.09 2.28 4.53
C GLY A 133 -12.88 1.43 4.13
N VAL A 134 -13.06 0.55 3.14
CA VAL A 134 -12.05 -0.40 2.66
C VAL A 134 -10.90 0.24 1.87
N GLY A 135 -11.02 1.53 1.53
CA GLY A 135 -10.01 2.25 0.76
C GLY A 135 -10.06 1.93 -0.73
N ALA A 136 -8.91 2.04 -1.40
CA ALA A 136 -8.76 1.80 -2.83
C ALA A 136 -7.43 1.08 -3.12
N LEU A 137 -7.40 0.30 -4.19
CA LEU A 137 -6.23 -0.42 -4.67
C LEU A 137 -5.36 0.44 -5.59
N THR A 138 -4.10 0.05 -5.76
CA THR A 138 -3.21 0.65 -6.74
C THR A 138 -3.66 0.33 -8.16
N ASN A 139 -3.66 1.33 -9.05
CA ASN A 139 -3.99 1.15 -10.45
C ASN A 139 -2.72 1.09 -11.30
N THR A 140 -2.52 -0.01 -12.02
CA THR A 140 -1.38 -0.18 -12.94
C THR A 140 -1.65 0.37 -14.34
N PHE A 141 -2.89 0.80 -14.61
CA PHE A 141 -3.36 1.25 -15.94
C PHE A 141 -3.16 0.20 -17.04
N GLY A 142 -3.04 -1.08 -16.67
CA GLY A 142 -2.77 -2.17 -17.61
C GLY A 142 -1.37 -2.14 -18.23
N VAL A 143 -0.44 -1.37 -17.66
CA VAL A 143 0.95 -1.31 -18.14
C VAL A 143 1.63 -2.67 -17.89
N PRO A 144 2.13 -3.36 -18.94
CA PRO A 144 2.74 -4.67 -18.80
C PRO A 144 3.97 -4.65 -17.89
N GLY A 145 4.10 -5.68 -17.03
CA GLY A 145 5.25 -5.88 -16.17
C GLY A 145 5.25 -5.09 -14.86
N VAL A 146 4.28 -4.19 -14.63
CA VAL A 146 4.21 -3.41 -13.38
C VAL A 146 3.97 -4.30 -12.17
N ASN A 147 3.07 -5.29 -12.26
CA ASN A 147 2.78 -6.17 -11.13
C ASN A 147 3.94 -7.13 -10.83
N GLU A 148 4.75 -7.45 -11.85
CA GLU A 148 5.82 -8.42 -11.80
C GLU A 148 7.16 -7.80 -11.37
N HIS A 149 7.40 -6.54 -11.73
CA HIS A 149 8.72 -5.93 -11.62
C HIS A 149 8.75 -4.60 -10.85
N ALA A 150 7.61 -3.99 -10.56
CA ALA A 150 7.55 -2.75 -9.79
C ALA A 150 7.12 -2.99 -8.34
N PHE A 151 7.54 -2.08 -7.46
CA PHE A 151 7.07 -2.02 -6.08
C PHE A 151 6.00 -0.94 -5.97
N PHE A 152 4.90 -1.27 -5.30
CA PHE A 152 3.93 -0.28 -4.86
C PHE A 152 4.40 0.38 -3.56
N LEU A 153 3.71 1.43 -3.11
CA LEU A 153 3.96 2.08 -1.82
C LEU A 153 2.62 2.44 -1.19
N LYS A 154 1.88 1.43 -0.73
CA LYS A 154 0.53 1.58 -0.18
C LYS A 154 0.41 1.07 1.25
N GLU A 155 1.13 -0.01 1.55
CA GLU A 155 1.13 -0.71 2.82
C GLU A 155 2.55 -0.78 3.42
N VAL A 156 2.63 -1.10 4.72
CA VAL A 156 3.91 -1.31 5.42
C VAL A 156 4.73 -2.42 4.79
N SER A 157 4.08 -3.48 4.29
CA SER A 157 4.74 -4.57 3.56
C SER A 157 5.43 -4.07 2.30
N ASP A 158 4.87 -3.05 1.64
CA ASP A 158 5.44 -2.51 0.41
C ASP A 158 6.67 -1.67 0.73
N ALA A 159 6.57 -0.80 1.74
CA ALA A 159 7.70 -0.01 2.21
C ALA A 159 8.87 -0.90 2.70
N ARG A 160 8.56 -2.04 3.31
CA ARG A 160 9.57 -3.04 3.70
C ARG A 160 10.26 -3.66 2.49
N GLN A 161 9.50 -4.10 1.49
CA GLN A 161 10.06 -4.68 0.26
C GLN A 161 10.95 -3.67 -0.48
N ILE A 162 10.54 -2.40 -0.52
CA ILE A 162 11.37 -1.32 -1.07
C ILE A 162 12.67 -1.17 -0.27
N ARG A 163 12.59 -1.10 1.07
CA ARG A 163 13.78 -0.99 1.94
C ARG A 163 14.74 -2.16 1.72
N GLU A 164 14.22 -3.39 1.70
CA GLU A 164 14.99 -4.61 1.44
C GLU A 164 15.68 -4.54 0.08
N ARG A 165 14.95 -4.20 -0.99
CA ARG A 165 15.51 -4.07 -2.34
C ARG A 165 16.61 -3.00 -2.43
N LEU A 166 16.41 -1.85 -1.78
CA LEU A 166 17.41 -0.78 -1.77
C LEU A 166 18.71 -1.23 -1.09
N ILE A 167 18.62 -1.96 0.03
CA ILE A 167 19.77 -2.52 0.73
C ILE A 167 20.44 -3.60 -0.12
N GLU A 168 19.68 -4.55 -0.66
CA GLU A 168 20.19 -5.62 -1.53
C GLU A 168 20.96 -5.05 -2.73
N ASN A 169 20.39 -4.08 -3.43
CA ASN A 169 21.04 -3.45 -4.58
C ASN A 169 22.31 -2.69 -4.17
N THR A 170 22.28 -2.02 -3.02
CA THR A 170 23.43 -1.28 -2.50
C THR A 170 24.58 -2.21 -2.14
N GLU A 171 24.29 -3.35 -1.50
CA GLU A 171 25.29 -4.37 -1.15
C GLU A 171 25.81 -5.11 -2.39
N LEU A 172 24.93 -5.44 -3.34
CA LEU A 172 25.34 -6.07 -4.60
C LEU A 172 26.25 -5.14 -5.41
N ALA A 173 25.94 -3.84 -5.46
CA ALA A 173 26.79 -2.83 -6.09
C ALA A 173 28.19 -2.73 -5.46
N GLN A 174 28.40 -3.29 -4.26
CA GLN A 174 29.73 -3.35 -3.64
C GLN A 174 30.65 -4.42 -4.23
N GLN A 175 30.07 -5.47 -4.81
CA GLN A 175 30.81 -6.67 -5.16
C GLN A 175 31.80 -6.43 -6.30
N ALA A 176 32.97 -7.06 -6.21
CA ALA A 176 34.08 -6.83 -7.14
C ALA A 176 33.79 -7.30 -8.58
N TRP A 177 32.90 -8.29 -8.74
CA TRP A 177 32.51 -8.85 -10.03
C TRP A 177 31.42 -8.06 -10.76
N ILE A 178 30.87 -7.01 -10.14
CA ILE A 178 29.83 -6.19 -10.76
C ILE A 178 30.45 -5.13 -11.66
N SER A 179 30.07 -5.17 -12.94
CA SER A 179 30.52 -4.21 -13.95
C SER A 179 30.06 -2.78 -13.63
N PRO A 180 30.73 -1.74 -14.17
CA PRO A 180 30.30 -0.36 -14.00
C PRO A 180 28.84 -0.11 -14.44
N ASP A 181 28.42 -0.69 -15.57
CA ASP A 181 27.07 -0.50 -16.11
C ASP A 181 26.01 -1.15 -15.22
N GLU A 182 26.27 -2.36 -14.73
CA GLU A 182 25.35 -3.07 -13.83
C GLU A 182 25.26 -2.36 -12.48
N ARG A 183 26.37 -1.80 -12.00
CA ARG A 183 26.38 -0.97 -10.79
C ARG A 183 25.52 0.27 -10.93
N ALA A 184 25.64 0.98 -12.05
CA ALA A 184 24.83 2.14 -12.35
C ALA A 184 23.34 1.78 -12.40
N ARG A 185 23.00 0.60 -12.95
CA ARG A 185 21.63 0.08 -12.96
C ARG A 185 21.11 -0.24 -11.56
N LEU A 186 21.88 -0.98 -10.75
CA LEU A 186 21.50 -1.34 -9.37
C LEU A 186 21.27 -0.12 -8.48
N LEU A 187 22.08 0.94 -8.66
CA LEU A 187 22.01 2.17 -7.89
C LEU A 187 21.07 3.23 -8.51
N HIS A 188 20.28 2.87 -9.52
CA HIS A 188 19.29 3.76 -10.13
C HIS A 188 17.87 3.35 -9.73
N THR A 189 17.18 4.24 -9.02
CA THR A 189 15.77 4.07 -8.70
C THR A 189 14.90 4.94 -9.59
N VAL A 190 13.90 4.32 -10.24
CA VAL A 190 12.88 5.00 -11.04
C VAL A 190 11.56 5.02 -10.27
N ILE A 191 11.01 6.21 -10.05
CA ILE A 191 9.77 6.46 -9.32
C ILE A 191 8.73 6.94 -10.32
N VAL A 192 7.57 6.29 -10.35
CA VAL A 192 6.50 6.58 -11.31
C VAL A 192 5.35 7.25 -10.57
N GLY A 193 5.01 8.47 -11.00
CA GLY A 193 3.95 9.30 -10.41
C GLY A 193 4.53 10.47 -9.62
N GLY A 194 4.28 11.68 -10.10
CA GLY A 194 4.70 12.95 -9.51
C GLY A 194 3.76 13.49 -8.44
N GLY A 195 2.87 12.66 -7.88
CA GLY A 195 2.04 13.03 -6.73
C GLY A 195 2.87 13.17 -5.45
N PRO A 196 2.24 13.57 -4.33
CA PRO A 196 2.93 13.75 -3.04
C PRO A 196 3.79 12.56 -2.64
N THR A 197 3.23 11.34 -2.71
CA THR A 197 3.95 10.10 -2.37
C THR A 197 5.23 9.89 -3.19
N GLY A 198 5.18 10.06 -4.51
CA GLY A 198 6.35 9.85 -5.36
C GLY A 198 7.41 10.93 -5.19
N VAL A 199 6.98 12.18 -4.99
CA VAL A 199 7.89 13.31 -4.71
C VAL A 199 8.57 13.15 -3.34
N GLU A 200 7.81 12.79 -2.31
CA GLU A 200 8.33 12.56 -0.95
C GLU A 200 9.29 11.37 -0.92
N PHE A 201 8.90 10.22 -1.49
CA PHE A 201 9.79 9.06 -1.56
C PHE A 201 11.08 9.38 -2.31
N GLY A 202 11.00 10.07 -3.45
CA GLY A 202 12.19 10.47 -4.20
C GLY A 202 13.10 11.43 -3.43
N ALA A 203 12.51 12.34 -2.64
CA ALA A 203 13.27 13.23 -1.77
C ALA A 203 13.94 12.49 -0.60
N GLU A 204 13.20 11.62 0.10
CA GLU A 204 13.72 10.79 1.19
C GLU A 204 14.87 9.89 0.71
N LEU A 205 14.72 9.23 -0.44
CA LEU A 205 15.76 8.40 -1.04
C LEU A 205 16.99 9.22 -1.44
N TYR A 206 16.78 10.40 -2.03
CA TYR A 206 17.87 11.29 -2.37
C TYR A 206 18.66 11.73 -1.12
N ASP A 207 17.94 12.12 -0.06
CA ASP A 207 18.57 12.60 1.17
C ASP A 207 19.32 11.42 1.85
N PHE A 208 18.71 10.24 1.97
CA PHE A 208 19.35 8.98 2.44
C PHE A 208 20.64 8.65 1.70
N ALA A 209 20.66 8.78 0.37
CA ALA A 209 21.85 8.53 -0.43
C ALA A 209 22.99 9.50 -0.10
N ARG A 210 22.67 10.76 0.21
CA ARG A 210 23.64 11.83 0.48
C ARG A 210 24.11 11.89 1.93
N THR A 211 23.34 11.34 2.86
CA THR A 211 23.67 11.30 4.29
C THR A 211 24.24 9.94 4.67
N ASP A 212 23.41 8.91 4.63
CA ASP A 212 23.69 7.61 5.23
C ASP A 212 24.56 6.77 4.31
N LEU A 213 24.17 6.65 3.04
CA LEU A 213 24.98 5.89 2.09
C LEU A 213 26.34 6.54 1.86
N ALA A 214 26.41 7.87 1.82
CA ALA A 214 27.68 8.59 1.71
C ALA A 214 28.62 8.31 2.88
N ARG A 215 28.08 8.18 4.10
CA ARG A 215 28.85 7.84 5.30
C ARG A 215 29.31 6.38 5.31
N LEU A 216 28.44 5.44 4.92
CA LEU A 216 28.67 4.00 5.03
C LEU A 216 29.41 3.40 3.82
N TYR A 217 29.08 3.85 2.60
CA TYR A 217 29.56 3.29 1.32
C TYR A 217 30.46 4.27 0.53
N ARG A 218 30.79 5.43 1.13
CA ARG A 218 31.77 6.43 0.65
C ARG A 218 31.61 6.75 -0.85
N HIS A 219 32.64 6.49 -1.65
CA HIS A 219 32.76 6.93 -3.05
C HIS A 219 31.61 6.45 -3.95
N LYS A 220 30.97 5.32 -3.63
CA LYS A 220 29.90 4.75 -4.45
C LYS A 220 28.52 5.37 -4.18
N ALA A 221 28.35 6.12 -3.09
CA ALA A 221 27.11 6.84 -2.85
C ALA A 221 26.88 7.98 -3.87
N ALA A 222 27.95 8.47 -4.49
CA ALA A 222 27.87 9.47 -5.56
C ALA A 222 27.26 8.92 -6.86
N ASP A 223 27.19 7.59 -7.00
CA ASP A 223 26.64 6.90 -8.17
C ASP A 223 25.12 6.67 -8.05
N VAL A 224 24.54 6.89 -6.87
CA VAL A 224 23.10 6.74 -6.65
C VAL A 224 22.34 7.78 -7.46
N ARG A 225 21.35 7.29 -8.22
CA ARG A 225 20.50 8.09 -9.09
C ARG A 225 19.03 7.87 -8.76
N VAL A 226 18.27 8.95 -8.75
CA VAL A 226 16.82 8.92 -8.61
C VAL A 226 16.22 9.56 -9.86
N THR A 227 15.27 8.90 -10.51
CA THR A 227 14.46 9.49 -11.58
C THR A 227 13.00 9.46 -11.19
N LEU A 228 12.38 10.63 -11.10
CA LEU A 228 10.93 10.78 -10.96
C LEU A 228 10.31 10.96 -12.35
N VAL A 229 9.36 10.11 -12.69
CA VAL A 229 8.63 10.12 -13.96
C VAL A 229 7.20 10.58 -13.69
N GLU A 230 6.78 11.64 -14.38
CA GLU A 230 5.40 12.14 -14.34
C GLU A 230 4.94 12.47 -15.76
N SER A 231 3.71 12.11 -16.10
CA SER A 231 3.12 12.38 -17.42
C SER A 231 2.85 13.88 -17.66
N ALA A 232 2.47 14.59 -16.59
CA ALA A 232 2.10 15.99 -16.62
C ALA A 232 3.00 16.82 -15.67
N GLN A 233 2.40 17.56 -14.74
CA GLN A 233 3.11 18.33 -13.72
C GLN A 233 3.11 17.57 -12.39
N ILE A 234 4.25 17.62 -11.69
CA ILE A 234 4.32 17.09 -10.32
C ILE A 234 3.40 17.90 -9.39
N LEU A 235 2.90 17.27 -8.33
CA LEU A 235 2.09 17.90 -7.29
C LEU A 235 0.90 18.69 -7.86
N ALA A 236 0.20 18.12 -8.84
CA ALA A 236 -0.87 18.80 -9.59
C ALA A 236 -1.99 19.40 -8.71
N SER A 237 -2.19 18.90 -7.49
CA SER A 237 -3.15 19.43 -6.51
C SER A 237 -2.69 20.71 -5.80
N PHE A 238 -1.44 21.13 -5.95
CA PHE A 238 -0.88 22.34 -5.33
C PHE A 238 -0.85 23.51 -6.30
N ASP A 239 -0.83 24.73 -5.77
CA ASP A 239 -0.69 25.96 -6.54
C ASP A 239 0.59 25.97 -7.38
N ALA A 240 0.53 26.65 -8.53
CA ALA A 240 1.62 26.68 -9.50
C ALA A 240 2.95 27.17 -8.92
N SER A 241 2.92 28.13 -7.97
CA SER A 241 4.12 28.62 -7.28
C SER A 241 4.84 27.52 -6.49
N LEU A 242 4.09 26.68 -5.77
CA LEU A 242 4.63 25.55 -5.01
C LEU A 242 5.14 24.44 -5.91
N ARG A 243 4.43 24.16 -7.02
CA ARG A 243 4.89 23.19 -8.04
C ARG A 243 6.22 23.63 -8.65
N ASN A 244 6.32 24.89 -9.08
CA ASN A 244 7.53 25.46 -9.66
C ASN A 244 8.70 25.45 -8.66
N TYR A 245 8.44 25.75 -7.39
CA TYR A 245 9.43 25.67 -6.33
C TYR A 245 9.95 24.23 -6.15
N ALA A 246 9.04 23.25 -6.07
CA ALA A 246 9.40 21.84 -5.93
C ALA A 246 10.23 21.34 -7.13
N GLU A 247 9.80 21.66 -8.36
CA GLU A 247 10.51 21.32 -9.58
C GLU A 247 11.92 21.92 -9.60
N LYS A 248 12.05 23.21 -9.28
CA LYS A 248 13.36 23.88 -9.21
C LYS A 248 14.27 23.21 -8.18
N LYS A 249 13.72 22.84 -7.01
CA LYS A 249 14.48 22.16 -5.96
C LYS A 249 14.94 20.77 -6.39
N ILE A 250 14.09 19.99 -7.07
CA ILE A 250 14.45 18.67 -7.62
C ILE A 250 15.53 18.83 -8.69
N ARG A 251 15.36 19.74 -9.65
CA ARG A 251 16.33 19.94 -10.74
C ARG A 251 17.70 20.45 -10.26
N ALA A 252 17.75 21.14 -9.13
CA ALA A 252 19.00 21.59 -8.53
C ALA A 252 19.79 20.46 -7.83
N ARG A 253 19.15 19.31 -7.55
CA ARG A 253 19.78 18.16 -6.89
C ARG A 253 20.52 17.29 -7.91
N LYS A 254 21.83 17.10 -7.71
CA LYS A 254 22.66 16.27 -8.61
C LYS A 254 22.25 14.80 -8.56
N ASN A 255 22.01 14.17 -9.71
CA ASN A 255 21.51 12.80 -9.85
C ASN A 255 20.05 12.59 -9.38
N PHE A 256 19.27 13.67 -9.23
CA PHE A 256 17.82 13.59 -9.12
C PHE A 256 17.17 14.18 -10.37
N ASP A 257 16.76 13.30 -11.28
CA ASP A 257 16.15 13.69 -12.55
C ASP A 257 14.63 13.72 -12.45
N LEU A 258 14.02 14.81 -12.91
CA LEU A 258 12.60 14.86 -13.23
C LEU A 258 12.40 14.64 -14.74
N ARG A 259 11.73 13.56 -15.10
CA ARG A 259 11.40 13.22 -16.50
C ARG A 259 9.91 13.30 -16.74
N GLN A 260 9.54 14.04 -17.76
CA GLN A 260 8.17 14.03 -18.25
C GLN A 260 7.96 12.82 -19.17
N GLY A 261 6.98 11.97 -18.88
CA GLY A 261 6.68 10.79 -19.68
C GLY A 261 5.69 9.84 -19.04
N THR A 262 5.26 8.85 -19.81
CA THR A 262 4.39 7.77 -19.34
C THR A 262 5.15 6.45 -19.46
N VAL A 263 5.02 5.56 -18.47
CA VAL A 263 5.64 4.24 -18.53
C VAL A 263 4.86 3.35 -19.49
N ALA A 264 5.58 2.74 -20.44
CA ALA A 264 5.05 1.90 -21.51
C ALA A 264 5.00 0.42 -21.09
N SER A 265 6.04 -0.02 -20.39
CA SER A 265 6.26 -1.37 -19.89
C SER A 265 7.36 -1.34 -18.83
N VAL A 266 7.37 -2.36 -17.97
CA VAL A 266 8.44 -2.60 -16.99
C VAL A 266 8.95 -4.03 -17.18
N ASP A 267 10.26 -4.23 -17.08
CA ASP A 267 10.89 -5.55 -17.07
C ASP A 267 11.90 -5.65 -15.91
N ALA A 268 12.62 -6.77 -15.82
CA ALA A 268 13.61 -7.00 -14.77
C ALA A 268 14.80 -6.01 -14.80
N GLN A 269 15.00 -5.30 -15.92
CA GLN A 269 16.13 -4.38 -16.13
C GLN A 269 15.71 -2.92 -15.93
N GLY A 270 14.44 -2.57 -16.14
CA GLY A 270 13.93 -1.23 -15.83
C GLY A 270 12.57 -0.92 -16.44
N ALA A 271 12.31 0.38 -16.64
CA ALA A 271 11.07 0.88 -17.20
C ALA A 271 11.29 1.55 -18.55
N ALA A 272 10.50 1.17 -19.56
CA ALA A 272 10.48 1.85 -20.85
C ALA A 272 9.49 3.02 -20.81
N LEU A 273 9.89 4.19 -21.31
CA LEU A 273 9.04 5.38 -21.35
C LEU A 273 8.49 5.61 -22.77
N ARG A 274 7.20 5.92 -22.87
CA ARG A 274 6.63 6.58 -24.06
C ARG A 274 6.90 8.08 -23.95
N HIS A 275 7.53 8.64 -24.97
CA HIS A 275 7.61 10.08 -25.11
C HIS A 275 6.20 10.65 -25.35
N VAL A 276 5.84 11.69 -24.60
CA VAL A 276 4.67 12.52 -24.94
C VAL A 276 5.10 13.39 -26.11
N THR A 277 4.86 12.93 -27.34
CA THR A 277 4.92 13.82 -28.49
C THR A 277 3.88 14.91 -28.24
N ARG A 278 4.29 16.16 -28.03
CA ARG A 278 3.37 17.29 -28.09
C ARG A 278 2.79 17.28 -29.50
N ALA A 279 1.59 16.75 -29.66
CA ALA A 279 0.79 16.96 -30.86
C ALA A 279 0.37 18.44 -30.87
N PHE A 280 1.24 19.29 -31.40
CA PHE A 280 0.85 20.53 -32.03
C PHE A 280 0.76 20.23 -33.52
N GLY A 281 -0.43 20.34 -34.11
CA GLY A 281 -0.59 20.32 -35.57
C GLY A 281 -1.87 19.64 -36.04
N GLU A 282 -2.69 20.46 -36.69
CA GLU A 282 -3.96 20.25 -37.38
C GLU A 282 -4.23 18.90 -38.08
N VAL A 283 -5.52 18.62 -38.17
CA VAL A 283 -6.16 17.77 -39.17
C VAL A 283 -5.60 18.07 -40.57
N THR A 284 -4.93 17.11 -41.18
CA THR A 284 -5.10 16.73 -42.60
C THR A 284 -4.50 15.36 -42.86
#